data_AF-A0A662ERX5-F1
#
_entry.id   AF-A0A662ERX5-F1
#
_cell.length_a   1.000
_cell.length_b   1.000
_cell.length_c   1.000
_cell.angle_alpha   90.00
_cell.angle_beta   90.00
_cell.angle_gamma   90.00
#
_symmetry.space_group_name_H-M   'P 1'
#
loop_
_entity.id
_entity.type
_entity.pdbx_description
1 polymer ?
#
loop_
_entity_poly.entity_id
_entity_poly.type
_entity_poly.pdbx_seq_one_letter_code
_entity_poly.pdbx_strand_id
1 'polypeptide(L)'
;MGNTVKLTISLPADLVRLTDETAQMEKKPRSRVIKEALTHYIKEKERQEMIEGYQEMAALNRELAEESEPVVNEVWADYGHKG
;
A
#
# COMPACT_ATOMS: atom_id res chain seq x y z
N MET A 1 14.74 5.41 17.21
CA MET A 1 14.90 6.82 16.80
C MET A 1 15.15 6.82 15.30
N GLY A 2 14.17 7.26 14.50
CA GLY A 2 14.25 7.20 13.04
C GLY A 2 15.23 8.24 12.49
N ASN A 3 16.28 7.77 11.82
CA ASN A 3 17.30 8.66 11.26
C ASN A 3 16.67 9.49 10.14
N THR A 4 16.63 10.82 10.31
CA THR A 4 16.10 11.73 9.28
C THR A 4 17.25 12.19 8.40
N VAL A 5 17.14 11.96 7.09
CA VAL A 5 18.14 12.42 6.11
C VAL A 5 17.69 13.77 5.55
N LYS A 6 18.61 14.75 5.51
CA LYS A 6 18.38 16.02 4.80
C LYS A 6 18.69 15.83 3.32
N LEU A 7 17.77 16.26 2.46
CA LEU A 7 17.89 16.18 1.01
C LEU A 7 17.60 17.57 0.41
N THR A 8 18.40 17.95 -0.59
CA THR A 8 18.13 19.13 -1.44
C THR A 8 17.64 18.63 -2.79
N ILE A 9 16.48 19.11 -3.23
CA ILE A 9 15.88 18.75 -4.52
C ILE A 9 15.50 20.01 -5.29
N SER A 10 15.54 19.92 -6.62
CA SER A 10 14.97 20.96 -7.49
C SER A 10 13.53 20.57 -7.82
N LEU A 11 12.61 21.51 -7.68
CA LEU A 11 11.19 21.35 -8.00
C LEU A 11 10.71 22.52 -8.86
N PRO A 12 9.68 22.33 -9.69
CA PRO A 12 9.03 23.44 -10.39
C PRO A 12 8.58 24.51 -9.40
N ALA A 13 8.79 25.79 -9.75
CA ALA A 13 8.47 26.92 -8.88
C ALA A 13 6.99 26.92 -8.45
N ASP A 14 6.08 26.60 -9.38
CA ASP A 14 4.66 26.51 -9.07
C ASP A 14 4.33 25.42 -8.06
N LEU A 15 5.04 24.28 -8.12
CA LEU A 15 4.84 23.19 -7.16
C LEU A 15 5.29 23.60 -5.76
N VAL A 16 6.39 24.35 -5.64
CA VAL A 16 6.86 24.90 -4.37
C VAL A 16 5.82 25.88 -3.82
N ARG A 17 5.31 26.80 -4.65
CA ARG A 17 4.29 27.77 -4.26
C ARG A 17 3.01 27.10 -3.75
N LEU A 18 2.49 26.13 -4.49
CA LEU A 18 1.29 25.37 -4.08
C LEU A 18 1.52 24.61 -2.76
N THR A 19 2.73 24.09 -2.56
CA THR A 19 3.10 23.42 -1.31
C THR A 19 3.14 24.41 -0.15
N ASP A 20 3.68 25.62 -0.35
CA ASP A 20 3.71 26.68 0.66
C ASP A 20 2.28 27.14 1.02
N GLU A 21 1.41 27.32 0.03
CA GLU A 21 -0.01 27.67 0.23
C GLU A 21 -0.75 26.58 1.04
N THR A 22 -0.54 25.31 0.68
CA THR A 22 -1.11 24.16 1.39
C THR A 22 -0.61 24.11 2.84
N ALA A 23 0.69 24.29 3.06
CA ALA A 23 1.29 24.34 4.39
C ALA A 23 0.67 25.45 5.25
N GLN A 24 0.44 26.63 4.66
CA GLN A 24 -0.18 27.77 5.35
C GLN A 24 -1.65 27.49 5.70
N MET A 25 -2.44 27.00 4.75
CA MET A 25 -3.85 26.66 4.97
C MET A 25 -4.02 25.61 6.07
N GLU A 26 -3.16 24.60 6.09
CA GLU A 26 -3.20 23.51 7.06
C GLU A 26 -2.44 23.81 8.36
N LYS A 27 -1.85 25.00 8.49
CA LYS A 27 -1.04 25.42 9.65
C LYS A 27 0.05 24.41 10.02
N LYS A 28 0.69 23.82 9.02
CA LYS A 28 1.74 22.79 9.19
C LYS A 28 3.01 23.17 8.44
N PRO A 29 4.20 22.72 8.87
CA PRO A 29 5.43 23.04 8.17
C PRO A 29 5.46 22.39 6.78
N ARG A 30 6.07 23.06 5.81
CA ARG A 30 6.24 22.56 4.43
C ARG A 30 6.83 21.16 4.36
N SER A 31 7.81 20.86 5.21
CA SER A 31 8.43 19.52 5.29
C SER A 31 7.43 18.42 5.61
N ARG A 32 6.36 18.73 6.36
CA ARG A 32 5.28 17.79 6.66
C ARG A 32 4.41 17.52 5.44
N VAL A 33 4.05 18.56 4.67
CA VAL A 33 3.33 18.40 3.39
C VAL A 33 4.12 17.48 2.45
N ILE A 34 5.41 17.76 2.27
CA ILE A 34 6.29 16.97 1.40
C ILE A 34 6.39 15.52 1.90
N LYS A 35 6.57 15.32 3.21
CA LYS A 35 6.65 13.98 3.80
C LYS A 35 5.36 13.19 3.60
N GLU A 36 4.21 13.82 3.80
CA GLU A 36 2.91 13.18 3.60
C GLU A 36 2.72 12.81 2.13
N ALA A 37 3.00 13.73 1.19
CA ALA A 37 2.93 13.46 -0.24
C ALA A 37 3.82 12.27 -0.67
N LEU A 38 5.07 12.23 -0.23
CA LEU A 38 5.98 11.12 -0.51
C LEU A 38 5.50 9.79 0.10
N THR A 39 4.99 9.83 1.33
CA THR A 39 4.45 8.64 2.01
C THR A 39 3.24 8.09 1.26
N HIS A 40 2.34 8.96 0.82
CA HIS A 40 1.18 8.58 0.03
C HIS A 40 1.58 8.00 -1.32
N TYR A 41 2.54 8.62 -2.01
CA TYR A 41 3.02 8.15 -3.31
C TYR A 41 3.61 6.73 -3.22
N ILE A 42 4.46 6.46 -2.21
CA ILE A 42 5.06 5.13 -2.03
C ILE A 42 4.00 4.09 -1.71
N LYS A 43 3.09 4.38 -0.77
CA LYS A 43 2.01 3.45 -0.40
C LYS A 43 1.10 3.11 -1.57
N GLU A 44 0.77 4.11 -2.39
CA GLU A 44 -0.06 3.86 -3.58
C GLU A 44 0.69 2.99 -4.59
N LYS A 45 1.99 3.21 -4.77
CA LYS A 45 2.80 2.34 -5.63
C LYS A 45 2.84 0.89 -5.13
N GLU A 46 3.09 0.67 -3.85
CA GLU A 46 3.05 -0.66 -3.23
C GLU A 46 1.67 -1.34 -3.41
N ARG A 47 0.58 -0.56 -3.30
CA ARG A 47 -0.77 -1.06 -3.52
C ARG A 47 -0.99 -1.50 -4.97
N GLN A 48 -0.48 -0.75 -5.94
CA GLN A 48 -0.60 -1.11 -7.36
C GLN A 48 0.20 -2.38 -7.67
N GLU A 49 1.44 -2.48 -7.19
CA GLU A 49 2.28 -3.67 -7.35
C GLU A 49 1.60 -4.92 -6.76
N MET A 50 0.94 -4.77 -5.60
CA MET A 50 0.17 -5.86 -4.98
C MET A 50 -1.02 -6.28 -5.87
N ILE A 51 -1.76 -5.33 -6.44
CA ILE A 51 -2.90 -5.63 -7.31
C ILE A 51 -2.44 -6.34 -8.58
N GLU A 52 -1.37 -5.86 -9.21
CA GLU A 52 -0.77 -6.47 -10.40
C GLU A 52 -0.34 -7.91 -10.10
N GLY A 53 0.39 -8.14 -9.02
CA GLY A 53 0.81 -9.49 -8.62
C GLY A 53 -0.36 -10.43 -8.35
N TYR A 54 -1.44 -9.96 -7.72
CA TYR A 54 -2.66 -10.77 -7.54
C TYR A 54 -3.36 -11.09 -8.87
N GLN A 55 -3.36 -10.16 -9.83
CA GLN A 55 -3.95 -10.38 -11.15
C GLN A 55 -3.14 -11.40 -11.97
N GLU A 56 -1.81 -11.30 -11.95
CA GLU A 56 -0.92 -12.24 -12.63
C GLU A 56 -1.06 -13.66 -12.07
N MET A 57 -1.23 -13.78 -10.76
CA MET A 57 -1.40 -15.08 -10.08
C MET A 57 -2.85 -15.56 -10.03
N ALA A 58 -3.81 -14.83 -10.59
CA ALA A 58 -5.23 -15.14 -10.44
C ALA A 58 -5.61 -16.53 -10.99
N ALA A 59 -5.02 -16.92 -12.13
CA ALA A 59 -5.27 -18.23 -12.73
C ALA A 59 -4.69 -19.37 -11.89
N LEU A 60 -3.44 -19.24 -11.45
CA LEU A 60 -2.74 -20.25 -10.64
C LEU A 60 -3.34 -20.36 -9.23
N ASN A 61 -3.72 -19.25 -8.61
CA ASN A 61 -4.41 -19.25 -7.32
C ASN A 61 -5.80 -19.89 -7.42
N ARG A 62 -6.51 -19.72 -8.54
CA ARG A 62 -7.79 -20.40 -8.78
C ARG A 62 -7.60 -21.91 -8.95
N GLU A 63 -6.62 -22.32 -9.77
CA GLU A 63 -6.29 -23.72 -9.99
C GLU A 63 -5.90 -24.42 -8.68
N LEU A 64 -5.03 -23.81 -7.87
CA LEU A 64 -4.65 -24.34 -6.56
C LEU A 64 -5.84 -24.42 -5.59
N ALA A 65 -6.74 -23.42 -5.59
CA ALA A 65 -7.91 -23.42 -4.73
C ALA A 65 -8.92 -24.51 -5.12
N GLU A 66 -9.12 -24.74 -6.42
CA GLU A 66 -9.95 -25.83 -6.95
C GLU A 66 -9.35 -27.20 -6.64
N GLU A 67 -8.02 -27.36 -6.76
CA GLU A 67 -7.33 -28.61 -6.39
C GLU A 67 -7.35 -28.89 -4.87
N SER A 68 -7.40 -27.85 -4.05
CA SER A 68 -7.41 -27.97 -2.58
C SER A 68 -8.79 -28.25 -2.00
N GLU A 69 -9.88 -27.92 -2.71
CA GLU A 69 -11.27 -28.07 -2.25
C GLU A 69 -11.61 -29.46 -1.66
N PRO A 70 -11.20 -30.60 -2.26
CA PRO A 70 -11.54 -31.92 -1.75
C PRO A 70 -10.91 -32.21 -0.38
N VAL A 71 -9.65 -31.76 -0.20
CA VAL A 71 -8.88 -31.95 1.04
C VAL A 71 -9.39 -31.06 2.16
N VAL A 72 -9.84 -29.84 1.82
CA VAL A 72 -10.41 -28.90 2.78
C VAL A 72 -11.75 -29.44 3.31
N ASN A 73 -12.60 -30.01 2.45
CA ASN A 73 -13.91 -30.51 2.87
C ASN A 73 -13.84 -31.70 3.86
N GLU A 74 -12.84 -32.59 3.71
CA GLU A 74 -12.62 -33.71 4.63
C GLU A 74 -12.24 -33.26 6.05
N VAL A 75 -11.44 -32.19 6.16
CA VAL A 75 -10.98 -31.66 7.44
C VAL A 75 -12.12 -30.93 8.18
N TRP A 76 -13.00 -30.23 7.47
CA TRP A 76 -14.10 -29.47 8.08
C TRP A 76 -15.22 -30.35 8.62
N ALA A 77 -15.43 -31.53 8.03
CA ALA A 77 -16.36 -32.54 8.54
C ALA A 77 -15.94 -33.09 9.92
N ASP A 78 -14.64 -33.16 10.20
CA ASP A 78 -14.10 -33.70 11.45
C ASP A 78 -14.21 -32.70 12.63
N TYR A 79 -14.22 -31.39 12.35
CA TYR A 79 -14.44 -30.34 13.35
C TYR A 79 -15.92 -30.18 13.77
N GLY A 80 -16.87 -30.67 12.97
CA GLY A 80 -18.31 -30.58 13.24
C GLY A 80 -18.87 -31.60 14.23
N HIS A 81 -18.09 -32.61 14.64
CA HIS A 81 -18.54 -33.72 15.49
C HIS A 81 -17.98 -33.72 16.92
N LYS A 82 -17.30 -32.64 17.36
CA LYS A 82 -16.87 -32.46 18.76
C LYS A 82 -17.69 -31.39 19.50
N GLY A 83 -19.02 -31.52 19.46
CA GLY A 83 -19.97 -30.79 20.30
C GLY A 83 -20.66 -31.73 21.28
#